data_AF-A0A1V1W101-F1
#
_entry.id   AF-A0A1V1W101-F1
#
_cell.length_a   1.000
_cell.length_b   1.000
_cell.length_c   1.000
_cell.angle_alpha   90.00
_cell.angle_beta   90.00
_cell.angle_gamma   90.00
#
_symmetry.space_group_name_H-M   'P 1'
#
loop_
_entity.id
_entity.type
_entity.pdbx_description
1 polymer ?
#
loop_
_entity_poly.entity_id
_entity_poly.type
_entity_poly.pdbx_seq_one_letter_code
_entity_poly.pdbx_strand_id
1 'polypeptide(L)' 'MGEDQFGATVGQAGELYDNALALESYNAEVSGDQARVSYTYPASAINQDREPWVRESEWREDDC' A
#
# COMPACT_ATOMS: atom_id res chain seq x y z
N MET A 1 8.30 29.66 6.12
CA MET A 1 8.22 28.23 6.47
C MET A 1 7.17 27.61 5.57
N GLY A 2 7.55 26.96 4.47
CA GLY A 2 6.54 26.53 3.48
C GLY A 2 7.00 25.60 2.36
N GLU A 3 8.29 25.58 1.99
CA GLU A 3 8.78 24.75 0.87
C GLU A 3 9.84 23.73 1.30
N ASP A 4 10.73 24.10 2.23
CA ASP A 4 11.83 23.21 2.68
C ASP A 4 11.34 21.92 3.35
N GLN A 5 10.22 21.99 4.06
CA GLN A 5 9.67 20.85 4.79
C GLN A 5 8.95 19.87 3.85
N PHE A 6 8.30 20.36 2.80
CA PHE A 6 7.65 19.53 1.79
C PHE A 6 8.69 18.79 0.95
N GLY A 7 9.75 19.49 0.51
CA GLY A 7 10.85 18.86 -0.22
C GLY A 7 11.56 17.77 0.59
N ALA A 8 11.77 18.00 1.89
CA ALA A 8 12.34 16.99 2.79
C ALA A 8 11.41 15.78 2.99
N THR A 9 10.10 15.99 3.13
CA THR A 9 9.12 14.90 3.24
C THR A 9 9.00 14.11 1.94
N VAL A 10 8.99 14.76 0.78
CA VAL A 10 8.96 14.07 -0.53
C VAL A 10 10.27 13.35 -0.81
N GLY A 11 11.42 13.92 -0.45
CA GLY A 11 12.72 13.27 -0.56
C GLY A 11 12.81 12.02 0.32
N GLN A 12 12.39 12.13 1.58
CA GLN A 12 12.33 10.98 2.50
C GLN A 12 11.33 9.92 2.04
N ALA A 13 10.18 10.33 1.51
CA ALA A 13 9.24 9.42 0.88
C ALA A 13 9.92 8.70 -0.30
N GLY A 14 10.54 9.43 -1.22
CA GLY A 14 11.29 8.85 -2.34
C GLY A 14 12.32 7.81 -1.88
N GLU A 15 13.18 8.14 -0.92
CA GLU A 15 14.19 7.21 -0.39
C GLU A 15 13.59 5.97 0.29
N LEU A 16 12.45 6.13 0.97
CA LEU A 16 11.72 5.01 1.57
C LEU A 16 11.05 4.14 0.49
N TYR A 17 10.28 4.73 -0.41
CA TYR A 17 9.46 4.02 -1.40
C TYR A 17 10.24 3.45 -2.59
N ASP A 18 11.36 4.05 -3.02
CA ASP A 18 12.20 3.49 -4.11
C ASP A 18 12.79 2.11 -3.75
N ASN A 19 13.01 1.84 -2.46
CA ASN A 19 13.39 0.52 -1.95
C ASN A 19 12.23 -0.27 -1.32
N ALA A 20 11.17 0.40 -0.82
CA ALA A 20 10.09 -0.24 -0.08
C ALA A 20 8.95 -0.82 -0.93
N LEU A 21 8.96 -0.69 -2.25
CA LEU A 21 7.97 -1.39 -3.09
C LEU A 21 8.21 -2.91 -3.20
N ALA A 22 9.29 -3.43 -2.62
CA ALA A 22 9.44 -4.86 -2.44
C ALA A 22 8.43 -5.34 -1.38
N LEU A 23 7.33 -5.93 -1.83
CA LEU A 23 6.36 -6.58 -0.96
C LEU A 23 7.06 -7.65 -0.12
N GLU A 24 7.03 -7.51 1.21
CA GLU A 24 7.65 -8.47 2.13
C GLU A 24 6.72 -9.67 2.34
N SER A 25 5.45 -9.41 2.66
CA SER A 25 4.42 -10.43 2.77
C SER A 25 3.02 -9.84 2.58
N TYR A 26 2.05 -10.69 2.27
CA TYR A 26 0.63 -10.33 2.24
C TYR A 26 -0.23 -11.41 2.89
N ASN A 27 -1.39 -11.00 3.38
CA ASN A 27 -2.45 -11.90 3.84
C ASN A 27 -3.77 -11.50 3.17
N ALA A 28 -4.48 -12.47 2.58
CA ALA A 28 -5.73 -12.25 1.89
C ALA A 28 -6.88 -13.03 2.54
N GLU A 29 -7.91 -12.31 2.98
CA GLU A 29 -9.19 -12.85 3.46
C GLU A 29 -10.21 -12.78 2.32
N VAL A 30 -10.45 -13.91 1.63
CA VAL A 30 -11.38 -13.97 0.48
C VAL A 30 -12.76 -14.45 0.92
N SER A 31 -13.81 -13.74 0.51
CA SER A 31 -15.21 -14.09 0.72
C SER A 31 -16.03 -13.89 -0.56
N GLY A 32 -16.26 -14.99 -1.31
CA GLY A 32 -16.93 -14.92 -2.60
C GLY A 32 -16.16 -14.08 -3.60
N ASP A 33 -16.80 -13.03 -4.12
CA ASP A 33 -16.21 -12.07 -5.06
C ASP A 33 -15.63 -10.83 -4.36
N GLN A 34 -15.44 -10.86 -3.04
CA GLN A 34 -14.77 -9.81 -2.28
C GLN A 34 -13.56 -10.36 -1.55
N ALA A 35 -12.57 -9.52 -1.30
CA ALA A 35 -11.44 -9.85 -0.44
C ALA A 35 -10.99 -8.63 0.37
N ARG A 36 -10.28 -8.91 1.46
CA ARG A 36 -9.51 -7.93 2.24
C ARG A 36 -8.07 -8.37 2.24
N VAL A 37 -7.18 -7.52 1.75
CA VAL A 37 -5.75 -7.85 1.66
C VAL A 37 -4.96 -6.87 2.52
N SER A 38 -4.12 -7.41 3.40
CA SER A 38 -3.13 -6.61 4.14
C SER A 38 -1.74 -6.88 3.57
N TYR A 39 -0.98 -5.82 3.32
CA TYR A 39 0.37 -5.87 2.75
C TYR A 39 1.38 -5.35 3.76
N THR A 40 2.52 -6.03 3.82
CA THR A 40 3.67 -5.62 4.63
C THR A 40 4.85 -5.31 3.74
N TYR A 41 5.59 -4.28 4.10
CA TYR A 41 6.76 -3.81 3.39
C TYR A 41 7.92 -3.62 4.37
N PRO A 42 9.17 -3.64 3.88
CA PRO A 42 10.34 -3.37 4.70
C PRO A 42 10.25 -2.03 5.45
N ALA A 43 9.63 -1.02 4.83
CA ALA A 43 9.26 0.21 5.50
C ALA A 43 7.86 0.07 6.11
N SER A 44 7.76 -0.30 7.38
CA SER A 44 6.47 -0.51 8.06
C SER A 44 5.53 0.71 8.04
N ALA A 45 6.07 1.92 7.84
CA ALA A 45 5.30 3.16 7.68
C ALA A 45 4.35 3.14 6.47
N ILE A 46 4.51 2.17 5.56
CA ILE A 46 3.77 2.07 4.30
C ILE A 46 2.92 0.81 4.23
N ASN A 47 2.87 0.04 5.33
CA ASN A 47 2.02 -1.13 5.43
C ASN A 47 0.57 -0.74 5.18
N GLN A 48 -0.10 -1.57 4.39
CA GLN A 48 -1.49 -1.40 4.00
C GLN A 48 -2.31 -2.46 4.74
N ASP A 49 -3.47 -2.07 5.26
CA ASP A 49 -4.29 -2.96 6.09
C ASP A 49 -5.72 -3.04 5.58
N ARG A 50 -6.15 -4.27 5.30
CA ARG A 50 -7.52 -4.60 4.88
C ARG A 50 -7.98 -3.83 3.64
N GLU A 51 -7.07 -3.66 2.68
CA GLU A 51 -7.38 -3.05 1.39
C GLU A 51 -8.54 -3.81 0.73
N PRO A 52 -9.59 -3.11 0.28
CA PRO A 52 -10.75 -3.72 -0.34
C PRO A 52 -10.39 -4.26 -1.72
N TRP A 53 -10.79 -5.49 -2.01
CA TRP A 53 -10.69 -6.07 -3.35
C TRP A 53 -12.03 -6.65 -3.79
N VAL A 54 -12.35 -6.52 -5.07
CA VAL A 54 -13.56 -7.07 -5.69
C VAL A 54 -13.20 -7.84 -6.96
N ARG A 55 -13.85 -8.98 -7.18
CA ARG A 55 -13.76 -9.78 -8.40
C ARG A 55 -14.98 -9.54 -9.26
N GLU A 56 -14.83 -8.72 -10.29
CA GLU A 56 -15.85 -8.60 -11.34
C GLU A 56 -15.53 -9.57 -12.48
N SER A 57 -14.65 -9.15 -13.39
CA SER A 57 -14.05 -10.04 -14.42
C SER A 57 -12.62 -10.46 -14.06
N GLU A 58 -11.96 -9.61 -13.28
CA GLU A 58 -10.65 -9.81 -12.68
C GLU A 58 -10.68 -9.21 -11.27
N TRP A 59 -9.72 -9.59 -10.43
CA TRP A 59 -9.54 -8.99 -9.12
C TRP A 59 -8.98 -7.58 -9.28
N ARG A 60 -9.64 -6.61 -8.66
CA ARG A 60 -9.13 -5.25 -8.55
C ARG A 60 -9.34 -4.70 -7.15
N GLU A 61 -8.47 -3.78 -6.76
CA GLU A 61 -8.64 -2.97 -5.57
C GLU A 61 -9.89 -2.10 -5.74
N ASP A 62 -10.72 -2.02 -4.69
CA ASP A 62 -12.01 -1.34 -4.65
C ASP A 62 -11.97 -0.17 -3.66
N ASP A 63 -10.88 0.60 -3.71
CA ASP A 63 -10.67 1.80 -2.90
C ASP A 63 -11.26 2.99 -3.69
N CYS A 64 -12.43 3.47 -3.25
CA CYS A 64 -13.30 4.41 -3.97
C CYS A 64 -13.11 5.85 -3.50
#